data_AF-A0A418WQ13-F1
#
_entry.id   AF-A0A418WQ13-F1
#
_cell.length_a   1.000
_cell.length_b   1.000
_cell.length_c   1.000
_cell.angle_alpha   90.00
_cell.angle_beta   90.00
_cell.angle_gamma   90.00
#
_symmetry.space_group_name_H-M   'P 1'
#
loop_
_entity.id
_entity.type
_entity.pdbx_description
1 polymer ?
#
loop_
_entity_poly.entity_id
_entity_poly.type
_entity_poly.pdbx_seq_one_letter_code
_entity_poly.pdbx_strand_id
1 'polypeptide(L)'
;MARVGHLIRRKQREIERIARILRCLFDPSRVQAPEPGQIKRIILIGPYARRSWYEDSRTLEFSDYEFWVVVNHPMLADEHCWRRALATIDRELGNRCAVDVEIYSKSDIRTAKAERDTFILDRIEAGITLYRASRDAPLPEYSLRERQP
;
A
#
# COMPACT_ATOMS: atom_id res chain seq x y z
N MET A 1 11.51 7.68 -2.40
CA MET A 1 10.74 6.42 -2.31
C MET A 1 11.64 5.35 -1.72
N ALA A 2 11.19 4.61 -0.70
CA ALA A 2 11.94 3.43 -0.24
C ALA A 2 11.96 2.43 -1.40
N ARG A 3 13.16 2.10 -1.88
CA ARG A 3 13.31 1.27 -3.09
C ARG A 3 13.34 -0.19 -2.65
N VAL A 4 12.53 -1.02 -3.31
CA VAL A 4 12.66 -2.49 -3.32
C VAL A 4 13.93 -2.92 -4.10
N GLY A 5 15.05 -2.24 -3.83
CA GLY A 5 16.28 -2.29 -4.60
C GLY A 5 16.99 -3.64 -4.52
N HIS A 6 16.60 -4.47 -3.55
CA HIS A 6 17.06 -5.85 -3.43
C HIS A 6 16.43 -6.81 -4.44
N LEU A 7 15.34 -6.41 -5.11
CA LEU A 7 14.69 -7.22 -6.13
C LEU A 7 15.32 -6.96 -7.50
N ILE A 8 15.15 -7.90 -8.43
CA ILE A 8 15.54 -7.69 -9.83
C ILE A 8 14.69 -6.57 -10.48
N ARG A 9 15.24 -5.91 -11.51
CA ARG A 9 14.60 -4.74 -12.16
C ARG A 9 13.19 -4.98 -12.66
N ARG A 10 12.89 -6.20 -13.14
CA ARG A 10 11.53 -6.58 -13.57
C ARG A 10 10.53 -6.45 -12.41
N LYS A 11 10.81 -7.12 -11.29
CA LYS A 11 9.96 -7.14 -10.09
C LYS A 11 9.82 -5.75 -9.47
N GLN A 12 10.90 -4.95 -9.46
CA GLN A 12 10.84 -3.54 -9.04
C GLN A 12 9.80 -2.74 -9.84
N ARG A 13 9.82 -2.86 -11.18
CA ARG A 13 8.87 -2.16 -12.05
C ARG A 13 7.43 -2.64 -11.87
N GLU A 14 7.23 -3.94 -11.69
CA GLU A 14 5.90 -4.51 -11.41
C GLU A 14 5.33 -3.94 -10.11
N ILE A 15 6.11 -3.95 -9.02
CA ILE A 15 5.69 -3.39 -7.72
C ILE A 15 5.41 -1.88 -7.80
N GLU A 16 6.27 -1.12 -8.47
CA GLU A 16 6.06 0.32 -8.68
C GLU A 16 4.80 0.59 -9.51
N ARG A 17 4.52 -0.25 -10.51
CA ARG A 17 3.31 -0.15 -11.33
C ARG A 17 2.06 -0.43 -10.52
N ILE A 18 2.03 -1.49 -9.72
CA ILE A 18 0.89 -1.84 -8.85
C ILE A 18 0.62 -0.69 -7.87
N ALA A 19 1.64 -0.22 -7.16
CA ALA A 19 1.49 0.88 -6.21
C ALA A 19 0.98 2.16 -6.89
N ARG A 20 1.38 2.44 -8.14
CA ARG A 20 0.86 3.57 -8.92
C ARG A 20 -0.60 3.37 -9.30
N ILE A 21 -0.99 2.18 -9.76
CA ILE A 21 -2.39 1.87 -10.11
C ILE A 21 -3.29 2.05 -8.89
N LEU A 22 -2.91 1.50 -7.74
CA LEU A 22 -3.64 1.64 -6.47
C LEU A 22 -3.84 3.12 -6.11
N ARG A 23 -2.82 3.97 -6.27
CA ARG A 23 -2.94 5.41 -5.99
C ARG A 23 -3.84 6.14 -6.98
N CYS A 24 -3.67 5.87 -8.27
CA CYS A 24 -4.30 6.65 -9.32
C CYS A 24 -5.76 6.26 -9.56
N LEU A 25 -6.13 5.02 -9.29
CA LEU A 25 -7.47 4.48 -9.57
C LEU A 25 -8.31 4.25 -8.32
N PHE A 26 -7.80 4.60 -7.14
CA PHE A 26 -8.60 4.68 -5.92
C PHE A 26 -9.70 5.74 -6.08
N ASP A 27 -10.95 5.32 -5.88
CA ASP A 27 -12.13 6.14 -6.08
C ASP A 27 -12.94 6.26 -4.77
N PRO A 28 -12.63 7.26 -3.92
CA PRO A 28 -13.34 7.47 -2.66
C PRO A 28 -14.77 7.96 -2.85
N SER A 29 -15.16 8.41 -4.06
CA SER A 29 -16.52 8.92 -4.31
C SER A 29 -17.60 7.83 -4.31
N ARG A 30 -17.19 6.56 -4.29
CA ARG A 30 -18.07 5.39 -4.27
C ARG A 30 -18.79 5.19 -2.94
N VAL A 31 -18.32 5.84 -1.89
CA VAL A 31 -18.88 5.76 -0.54
C VAL A 31 -19.00 7.16 0.06
N GLN A 32 -19.98 7.35 0.94
CA GLN A 32 -20.16 8.61 1.66
C GLN A 32 -19.37 8.60 2.97
N ALA A 33 -18.06 8.80 2.88
CA ALA A 33 -17.20 8.93 4.05
C ALA A 33 -17.35 10.32 4.70
N PRO A 34 -17.22 10.44 6.04
CA PRO A 34 -17.33 11.71 6.77
C PRO A 34 -16.16 12.68 6.50
N GLU A 35 -15.06 12.17 5.97
CA GLU A 35 -13.89 12.97 5.57
C GLU A 35 -13.44 12.56 4.14
N PRO A 36 -12.79 13.45 3.38
CA PRO A 36 -12.26 13.12 2.07
C PRO A 36 -11.38 11.88 2.12
N GLY A 37 -11.68 10.90 1.28
CA GLY A 37 -10.97 9.63 1.30
C GLY A 37 -9.52 9.78 0.87
N GLN A 38 -8.60 9.25 1.68
CA GLN A 38 -7.17 9.36 1.46
C GLN A 38 -6.45 8.05 1.80
N ILE A 39 -5.64 7.58 0.84
CA ILE A 39 -4.62 6.56 1.09
C ILE A 39 -3.54 7.17 1.97
N LYS A 40 -3.31 6.59 3.15
CA LYS A 40 -2.27 7.01 4.10
C LYS A 40 -0.97 6.27 3.87
N ARG A 41 -1.02 4.96 3.58
CA ARG A 41 0.16 4.15 3.26
C ARG A 41 -0.16 3.09 2.20
N ILE A 42 0.86 2.73 1.43
CA ILE A 42 0.90 1.47 0.67
C ILE A 42 2.17 0.76 1.09
N ILE A 43 2.06 -0.49 1.49
CA ILE A 43 3.13 -1.28 2.08
C ILE A 43 3.20 -2.59 1.29
N LEU A 44 4.40 -2.94 0.82
CA LEU A 44 4.68 -4.28 0.32
C LEU A 44 4.92 -5.20 1.52
N ILE A 45 4.20 -6.30 1.56
CA ILE A 45 4.26 -7.32 2.61
C ILE A 45 4.87 -8.61 2.04
N GLY A 46 5.09 -9.58 2.91
CA GLY A 46 5.36 -10.94 2.50
C GLY A 46 6.77 -11.16 1.95
N PRO A 47 6.95 -12.23 1.16
CA PRO A 47 8.27 -12.71 0.74
C PRO A 47 9.09 -11.70 -0.07
N TYR A 48 8.42 -10.88 -0.89
CA TYR A 48 9.08 -9.85 -1.69
C TYR A 48 9.60 -8.68 -0.86
N ALA A 49 9.00 -8.39 0.30
CA ALA A 49 9.55 -7.43 1.25
C ALA A 49 10.76 -8.01 2.01
N ARG A 50 10.74 -9.31 2.31
CA ARG A 50 11.70 -9.98 3.22
C ARG A 50 12.85 -10.75 2.54
N ARG A 51 13.02 -10.62 1.21
CA ARG A 51 14.04 -11.37 0.42
C ARG A 51 13.87 -12.90 0.43
N SER A 52 12.70 -13.39 0.83
CA SER A 52 12.38 -14.83 0.91
C SER A 52 11.42 -15.27 -0.20
N TRP A 53 11.24 -14.45 -1.24
CA TRP A 53 10.38 -14.77 -2.39
C TRP A 53 11.01 -15.87 -3.24
N TYR A 54 10.16 -16.64 -3.90
CA TYR A 54 10.56 -17.67 -4.85
C TYR A 54 9.75 -17.54 -6.15
N GLU A 55 10.35 -18.03 -7.23
CA GLU A 55 9.73 -18.15 -8.55
C GLU A 55 10.34 -19.38 -9.23
N ASP A 56 9.53 -20.43 -9.38
CA ASP A 56 9.93 -21.65 -10.06
C ASP A 56 9.38 -21.65 -11.49
N SER A 57 10.27 -21.49 -12.46
CA SER A 57 9.92 -21.47 -13.88
C SER A 57 9.43 -22.83 -14.42
N ARG A 58 9.67 -23.93 -13.72
CA ARG A 58 9.27 -25.29 -14.13
C ARG A 58 7.87 -25.63 -13.64
N THR A 59 7.54 -25.28 -12.39
CA THR A 59 6.22 -25.56 -11.81
C THR A 59 5.22 -24.44 -12.03
N LEU A 60 5.69 -23.26 -12.49
CA LEU A 60 4.91 -22.02 -12.59
C LEU A 60 4.41 -21.52 -11.22
N GLU A 61 4.99 -22.01 -10.13
CA GLU A 61 4.69 -21.54 -8.79
C GLU A 61 5.59 -20.35 -8.46
N PHE A 62 4.97 -19.27 -7.99
CA PHE A 62 5.67 -18.08 -7.55
C PHE A 62 4.95 -17.50 -6.34
N SER A 63 5.71 -16.80 -5.49
CA SER A 63 5.10 -16.01 -4.42
C SER A 63 4.22 -14.91 -5.02
N ASP A 64 3.13 -14.60 -4.33
CA ASP A 64 2.24 -13.49 -4.65
C ASP A 64 2.86 -12.16 -4.22
N TYR A 65 2.54 -11.09 -4.96
CA TYR A 65 2.82 -9.75 -4.49
C TYR A 65 1.73 -9.28 -3.54
N GLU A 66 2.07 -9.21 -2.25
CA GLU A 66 1.13 -8.81 -1.23
C GLU A 66 1.24 -7.31 -0.90
N PHE A 67 0.14 -6.58 -1.02
CA PHE A 67 0.05 -5.15 -0.73
C PHE A 67 -0.95 -4.87 0.37
N TRP A 68 -0.50 -4.18 1.42
CA TRP A 68 -1.39 -3.61 2.42
C TRP A 68 -1.55 -2.11 2.17
N VAL A 69 -2.78 -1.69 1.96
CA VAL A 69 -3.14 -0.28 1.81
C VAL A 69 -3.79 0.19 3.10
N VAL A 70 -3.28 1.27 3.68
CA VAL A 70 -3.90 1.90 4.85
C VAL A 70 -4.64 3.16 4.41
N VAL A 71 -5.96 3.21 4.59
CA VAL A 71 -6.85 4.36 4.34
C VAL A 71 -7.18 5.10 5.63
N ASN A 72 -7.72 6.32 5.51
CA ASN A 72 -8.08 7.13 6.66
C ASN A 72 -9.36 6.70 7.37
N HIS A 73 -10.31 6.10 6.64
CA HIS A 73 -11.63 5.75 7.15
C HIS A 73 -12.05 4.31 6.75
N PRO A 74 -12.70 3.53 7.64
CA PRO A 74 -13.16 2.16 7.37
C PRO A 74 -14.01 2.00 6.12
N MET A 75 -14.93 2.94 5.85
CA MET A 75 -15.80 2.88 4.67
C MET A 75 -15.03 2.82 3.34
N LEU A 76 -13.77 3.27 3.32
CA LEU A 76 -12.93 3.25 2.12
C LEU A 76 -12.26 1.89 1.87
N ALA A 77 -12.47 0.92 2.77
CA ALA A 77 -12.13 -0.49 2.52
C ALA A 77 -13.18 -1.20 1.66
N ASP A 78 -14.29 -0.54 1.31
CA ASP A 78 -15.30 -1.07 0.40
C ASP A 78 -14.70 -1.39 -0.98
N GLU A 79 -14.99 -2.58 -1.50
CA GLU A 79 -14.48 -3.07 -2.78
C GLU A 79 -14.78 -2.11 -3.95
N HIS A 80 -15.90 -1.39 -3.91
CA HIS A 80 -16.28 -0.44 -4.96
C HIS A 80 -15.23 0.67 -5.13
N CYS A 81 -14.58 1.10 -4.06
CA CYS A 81 -13.50 2.10 -4.11
C CYS A 81 -12.26 1.61 -4.86
N TRP A 82 -12.07 0.28 -4.95
CA TRP A 82 -10.86 -0.36 -5.44
C TRP A 82 -11.06 -1.14 -6.74
N ARG A 83 -12.32 -1.45 -7.12
CA ARG A 83 -12.67 -2.24 -8.30
C ARG A 83 -11.90 -1.85 -9.56
N ARG A 84 -11.82 -0.54 -9.85
CA ARG A 84 -11.08 -0.04 -11.02
C ARG A 84 -9.58 -0.30 -10.94
N ALA A 85 -8.99 -0.15 -9.76
CA ALA A 85 -7.59 -0.43 -9.51
C ALA A 85 -7.29 -1.93 -9.67
N LEU A 86 -8.06 -2.78 -9.01
CA LEU A 86 -7.90 -4.24 -9.05
C LEU A 86 -8.09 -4.80 -10.46
N ALA A 87 -9.14 -4.38 -11.16
CA ALA A 87 -9.37 -4.80 -12.55
C ALA A 87 -8.24 -4.34 -13.49
N THR A 88 -7.61 -3.19 -13.23
CA THR A 88 -6.48 -2.72 -14.02
C THR A 88 -5.21 -3.51 -13.71
N ILE A 89 -4.98 -3.87 -12.45
CA ILE A 89 -3.87 -4.75 -12.05
C ILE A 89 -4.00 -6.10 -12.72
N ASP A 90 -5.18 -6.74 -12.61
CA ASP A 90 -5.45 -8.04 -13.22
C ASP A 90 -5.21 -8.01 -14.74
N ARG A 91 -5.78 -7.02 -15.43
CA ARG A 91 -5.60 -6.87 -16.89
C ARG A 91 -4.14 -6.63 -17.30
N GLU A 92 -3.37 -5.85 -16.55
CA GLU A 92 -2.00 -5.48 -16.94
C GLU A 92 -0.93 -6.48 -16.50
N LEU A 93 -1.19 -7.19 -15.39
CA LEU A 93 -0.18 -7.97 -14.66
C LEU A 93 -0.62 -9.39 -14.31
N GLY A 94 -1.90 -9.75 -14.43
CA GLY A 94 -2.43 -11.07 -14.04
C GLY A 94 -1.75 -12.25 -14.75
N ASN A 95 -1.29 -12.04 -15.99
CA ASN A 95 -0.52 -13.06 -16.73
C ASN A 95 0.97 -13.16 -16.31
N ARG A 96 1.45 -12.29 -15.41
CA ARG A 96 2.88 -12.18 -15.05
C ARG A 96 3.14 -12.43 -13.57
N CYS A 97 2.17 -12.11 -12.73
CA CYS A 97 2.25 -12.25 -11.29
C CYS A 97 0.86 -12.24 -10.67
N ALA A 98 0.70 -12.99 -9.60
CA ALA A 98 -0.43 -12.88 -8.70
C ALA A 98 -0.21 -11.68 -7.77
N VAL A 99 -1.29 -10.96 -7.48
CA VAL A 99 -1.27 -9.76 -6.64
C VAL A 99 -2.41 -9.89 -5.65
N ASP A 100 -2.06 -9.80 -4.37
CA ASP A 100 -3.02 -9.76 -3.28
C ASP A 100 -3.02 -8.36 -2.64
N VAL A 101 -4.20 -7.82 -2.37
CA VAL A 101 -4.38 -6.45 -1.89
C VAL A 101 -5.37 -6.42 -0.74
N GLU A 102 -4.86 -6.17 0.46
CA GLU A 102 -5.67 -5.98 1.66
C GLU A 102 -5.78 -4.51 2.03
N ILE A 103 -6.99 -4.06 2.37
CA ILE A 103 -7.29 -2.68 2.71
C ILE A 103 -7.59 -2.58 4.21
N TYR A 104 -6.77 -1.82 4.91
CA TYR A 104 -6.93 -1.51 6.33
C TYR A 104 -7.25 -0.04 6.52
N SER A 105 -8.05 0.28 7.53
CA SER A 105 -8.27 1.64 7.99
C SER A 105 -7.30 2.04 9.09
N LYS A 106 -7.17 3.35 9.33
CA LYS A 106 -6.45 3.86 10.51
C LYS A 106 -6.98 3.28 11.83
N SER A 107 -8.29 3.03 11.93
CA SER A 107 -8.91 2.39 13.09
C SER A 107 -8.41 0.98 13.27
N ASP A 108 -8.32 0.18 12.22
CA ASP A 108 -7.86 -1.21 12.31
C ASP A 108 -6.42 -1.26 12.82
N ILE A 109 -5.57 -0.35 12.35
CA ILE A 109 -4.19 -0.22 12.85
C ILE A 109 -4.16 0.23 14.32
N ARG A 110 -5.12 1.05 14.78
CA ARG A 110 -5.22 1.43 16.20
C ARG A 110 -5.69 0.26 17.05
N THR A 111 -6.66 -0.51 16.59
CA THR A 111 -7.17 -1.71 17.25
C THR A 111 -6.07 -2.74 17.39
N ALA A 112 -5.35 -3.06 16.30
CA ALA A 112 -4.20 -3.96 16.33
C ALA A 112 -3.14 -3.55 17.36
N LYS A 113 -2.88 -2.24 17.50
CA LYS A 113 -1.98 -1.73 18.54
C LYS A 113 -2.52 -1.90 19.96
N ALA A 114 -3.81 -1.59 20.17
CA ALA A 114 -4.45 -1.70 21.47
C ALA A 114 -4.49 -3.16 21.94
N GLU A 115 -4.75 -4.08 21.02
CA GLU A 115 -4.86 -5.52 21.28
C GLU A 115 -3.50 -6.24 21.24
N ARG A 116 -2.43 -5.54 20.87
CA ARG A 116 -1.09 -6.12 20.63
C ARG A 116 -1.12 -7.28 19.63
N ASP A 117 -1.91 -7.11 18.57
CA ASP A 117 -2.01 -8.07 17.48
C ASP A 117 -0.69 -8.13 16.70
N THR A 118 0.12 -9.14 17.01
CA THR A 118 1.42 -9.37 16.38
C THR A 118 1.30 -9.75 14.91
N PHE A 119 0.17 -10.31 14.45
CA PHE A 119 -0.02 -10.63 13.04
C PHE A 119 0.05 -9.36 12.19
N ILE A 120 -0.73 -8.33 12.55
CA ILE A 120 -0.76 -7.07 11.81
C ILE A 120 0.52 -6.26 12.05
N LEU A 121 0.95 -6.14 13.30
CA LEU A 121 2.05 -5.25 13.67
C LEU A 121 3.39 -5.73 13.09
N ASP A 122 3.71 -7.02 13.23
CA ASP A 122 4.99 -7.57 12.77
C ASP A 122 5.07 -7.57 11.23
N ARG A 123 3.93 -7.76 10.53
CA ARG A 123 3.87 -7.67 9.07
C ARG A 123 4.10 -6.24 8.59
N ILE A 124 3.46 -5.25 9.22
CA ILE A 124 3.67 -3.83 8.90
C ILE A 124 5.10 -3.39 9.19
N GLU A 125 5.70 -3.86 10.28
CA GLU A 125 7.07 -3.54 10.66
C GLU A 125 8.09 -4.13 9.69
N ALA A 126 7.93 -5.40 9.33
CA ALA A 126 8.80 -6.06 8.36
C ALA A 126 8.54 -5.67 6.90
N GLY A 127 7.43 -4.98 6.63
CA GLY A 127 7.02 -4.55 5.29
C GLY A 127 7.79 -3.34 4.77
N ILE A 128 7.81 -3.16 3.44
CA ILE A 128 8.44 -2.01 2.80
C ILE A 128 7.38 -0.97 2.44
N THR A 129 7.45 0.21 3.04
CA THR A 129 6.51 1.30 2.74
C THR A 129 6.83 1.95 1.39
N LEU A 130 6.00 1.66 0.38
CA LEU A 130 6.11 2.17 -0.98
C LEU A 130 5.57 3.60 -1.12
N TYR A 131 4.51 3.91 -0.37
CA TYR A 131 3.90 5.24 -0.32
C TYR A 131 3.49 5.61 1.10
N ARG A 132 3.64 6.89 1.45
CA ARG A 132 3.19 7.47 2.71
C ARG A 132 2.73 8.91 2.48
N ALA A 133 1.46 9.20 2.74
CA ALA A 133 0.87 10.52 2.49
C ALA A 133 1.60 11.67 3.20
N SER A 134 2.12 11.44 4.42
CA SER A 134 2.87 12.46 5.16
C SER A 134 4.20 12.85 4.54
N ARG A 135 4.76 12.02 3.64
CA ARG A 135 6.00 12.33 2.90
C ARG A 135 5.72 13.12 1.63
N ASP A 136 4.49 13.04 1.13
CA ASP A 136 4.00 13.75 -0.07
C ASP A 136 3.16 14.98 0.31
N ALA A 137 2.97 15.25 1.61
CA ALA A 137 2.34 16.47 2.10
C ALA A 137 3.29 17.67 1.84
N PRO A 138 2.78 18.83 1.39
CA PRO A 138 3.55 20.06 1.39
C PRO A 138 4.17 20.24 2.78
N LEU A 139 5.45 20.61 2.84
CA LEU A 139 6.04 21.03 4.11
C LEU A 139 5.12 22.13 4.66
N PRO A 140 4.71 22.06 5.94
CA PRO A 140 3.98 23.17 6.53
C PRO A 140 4.84 24.41 6.30
N GLU A 141 4.28 25.44 5.67
CA GLU A 141 4.91 26.74 5.60
C GLU A 141 5.20 27.12 7.05
N TYR A 142 6.45 26.98 7.46
CA TYR A 142 6.90 27.61 8.69
C TYR A 142 6.74 29.09 8.43
N SER A 143 5.63 29.63 8.91
CA SER A 143 5.44 31.06 9.06
C SER A 143 6.65 31.57 9.82
N LEU A 144 7.52 32.25 9.09
CA LEU A 144 8.43 33.27 9.61
C LEU A 144 7.56 34.34 10.25
N ARG A 145 6.97 34.01 11.40
CA ARG A 145 6.37 34.98 12.30
C ARG A 145 7.07 34.80 13.63
N GLU A 146 7.64 35.93 14.03
CA GLU A 146 8.06 36.24 15.39
C GLU A 146 9.44 35.71 15.78
N ARG A 147 10.46 36.37 15.22
CA ARG A 147 11.59 36.83 16.03
C ARG A 147 11.65 38.35 16.02
N GLN A 148 10.87 38.95 16.90
CA GLN A 148 11.22 40.19 17.61
C GLN A 148 10.96 39.91 19.09
N PRO A 149 11.88 40.30 19.96
CA PRO A 149 12.02 41.70 20.34
C PRO A 149 13.38 42.32 19.99
#